data_AF-A0A8T3VAV6-F1
#
_entry.id   AF-A0A8T3VAV6-F1
#
_cell.length_a   1.000
_cell.length_b   1.000
_cell.length_c   1.000
_cell.angle_alpha   90.00
_cell.angle_beta   90.00
_cell.angle_gamma   90.00
#
_symmetry.space_group_name_H-M   'P 1'
#
loop_
_entity.id
_entity.type
_entity.pdbx_description
1 polymer ?
#
loop_
_entity_poly.entity_id
_entity_poly.type
_entity_poly.pdbx_seq_one_letter_code
_entity_poly.pdbx_strand_id
1 'polypeptide(L)'
;MYYKDGSKFNVTLIDLNAVPMANETVTFNINGLSYNRTTNENGVAGLNINLWPSTYKISYSYSDVDAADYNEGSNTIVVSKIPAYISTNDLKFFYSDRKPFTATLTDAKKNPLEGIDITFNIHGVPYTRTTNASGVAKLNINLPIGYYEITTSFNSNIYEADGKFNHVLVDGVIFMAYDITVYPGYTRDYSVTVLDAYENPIVNEVIEFNYAGISKSAATDADGIATISVGGLSKGDYLINYYCPSRNMGGQTHIFVSEAVLNTKNTISDLTQYLIDSQNCQVSHPEIVSLARQLTAGLTNELDKARAIFNYVRDAIAYDYYYDTLHGAVETLHFKSANCVDQAHLSIALYRAAGLPARYVHGKCTFNSGSTYGHVWSQVLIGDTWIASDTISYSNSLGKVTNWNNYNYKLFGYFPYIVF
;
A
#
# COMPACT_ATOMS: atom_id res chain seq x y z
N MET A 1 -16.07 39.41 6.57
CA MET A 1 -17.51 39.07 6.44
C MET A 1 -17.62 37.73 5.75
N TYR A 2 -18.73 37.01 5.92
CA TYR A 2 -18.96 35.72 5.26
C TYR A 2 -19.76 35.88 3.98
N TYR A 3 -19.56 34.96 3.04
CA TYR A 3 -20.34 34.94 1.80
C TYR A 3 -21.84 34.94 2.07
N LYS A 4 -22.55 35.89 1.45
CA LYS A 4 -24.00 36.08 1.57
C LYS A 4 -24.52 36.29 3.01
N ASP A 5 -23.72 36.85 3.91
CA ASP A 5 -24.17 37.20 5.26
C ASP A 5 -24.99 38.51 5.35
N GLY A 6 -25.11 39.24 4.23
CA GLY A 6 -25.86 40.50 4.15
C GLY A 6 -25.09 41.74 4.61
N SER A 7 -23.78 41.60 4.91
CA SER A 7 -22.94 42.70 5.35
C SER A 7 -22.80 43.81 4.30
N LYS A 8 -22.54 45.02 4.81
CA LYS A 8 -22.30 46.22 4.00
C LYS A 8 -20.94 46.82 4.33
N PHE A 9 -20.29 47.41 3.33
CA PHE A 9 -19.18 48.32 3.55
C PHE A 9 -19.72 49.75 3.65
N ASN A 10 -19.47 50.42 4.77
CA ASN A 10 -20.02 51.74 5.05
C ASN A 10 -18.91 52.78 5.09
N VAL A 11 -19.18 53.96 4.53
CA VAL A 11 -18.33 55.16 4.61
C VAL A 11 -19.17 56.27 5.23
N THR A 12 -18.58 57.02 6.15
CA THR A 12 -19.20 58.19 6.77
C THR A 12 -18.57 59.45 6.19
N LEU A 13 -19.41 60.34 5.66
CA LEU A 13 -19.04 61.65 5.16
C LEU A 13 -19.38 62.73 6.19
N ILE A 14 -18.38 63.50 6.58
CA ILE A 14 -18.48 64.62 7.51
C ILE A 14 -17.80 65.85 6.92
N ASP A 15 -18.29 67.03 7.29
CA ASP A 15 -17.65 68.29 6.95
C ASP A 15 -16.40 68.56 7.81
N LEU A 16 -15.74 69.71 7.57
CA LEU A 16 -14.56 70.14 8.33
C LEU A 16 -14.83 70.39 9.84
N ASN A 17 -16.09 70.52 10.24
CA ASN A 17 -16.52 70.69 11.62
C ASN A 17 -17.03 69.37 12.24
N ALA A 18 -16.80 68.23 11.56
CA ALA A 18 -17.27 66.91 11.94
C ALA A 18 -18.79 66.74 11.98
N VAL A 19 -19.53 67.56 11.22
CA VAL A 19 -20.99 67.44 11.05
C VAL A 19 -21.29 66.45 9.92
N PRO A 20 -22.18 65.46 10.12
CA PRO A 20 -22.55 64.51 9.08
C PRO A 20 -23.23 65.17 7.87
N MET A 21 -22.81 64.78 6.66
CA MET A 21 -23.33 65.31 5.41
C MET A 21 -24.36 64.35 4.82
N ALA A 22 -25.65 64.63 5.01
CA ALA A 22 -26.77 63.80 4.54
C ALA A 22 -27.19 64.14 3.10
N ASN A 23 -27.77 63.16 2.39
CA ASN A 23 -28.22 63.28 1.00
C ASN A 23 -27.12 63.54 -0.03
N GLU A 24 -25.86 63.29 0.33
CA GLU A 24 -24.70 63.42 -0.55
C GLU A 24 -24.38 62.11 -1.27
N THR A 25 -23.77 62.19 -2.46
CA THR A 25 -23.41 61.00 -3.25
C THR A 25 -21.96 60.60 -3.02
N VAL A 26 -21.76 59.38 -2.54
CA VAL A 26 -20.44 58.72 -2.45
C VAL A 26 -20.34 57.66 -3.55
N THR A 27 -19.26 57.70 -4.31
CA THR A 27 -18.97 56.74 -5.39
C THR A 27 -18.02 55.67 -4.86
N PHE A 28 -18.46 54.42 -4.79
CA PHE A 28 -17.64 53.26 -4.44
C PHE A 28 -17.12 52.57 -5.71
N ASN A 29 -15.85 52.22 -5.79
CA ASN A 29 -15.30 51.40 -6.86
C ASN A 29 -14.78 50.06 -6.30
N ILE A 30 -15.25 48.95 -6.86
CA ILE A 30 -14.79 47.60 -6.52
C ILE A 30 -14.74 46.74 -7.79
N ASN A 31 -13.63 46.04 -8.01
CA ASN A 31 -13.35 45.30 -9.25
C ASN A 31 -13.52 46.14 -10.53
N GLY A 32 -13.25 47.45 -10.46
CA GLY A 32 -13.41 48.36 -11.60
C GLY A 32 -14.85 48.81 -11.87
N LEU A 33 -15.84 48.34 -11.09
CA LEU A 33 -17.23 48.77 -11.19
C LEU A 33 -17.54 49.85 -10.17
N SER A 34 -18.19 50.92 -10.62
CA SER A 34 -18.58 52.06 -9.77
C SER A 34 -20.04 51.95 -9.31
N TYR A 35 -20.28 52.27 -8.03
CA TYR A 35 -21.59 52.23 -7.38
C TYR A 35 -21.82 53.52 -6.60
N ASN A 36 -22.79 54.31 -7.02
CA ASN A 36 -23.16 55.55 -6.33
C ASN A 36 -24.15 55.23 -5.21
N ARG A 37 -23.89 55.75 -4.01
CA ARG A 37 -24.76 55.59 -2.84
C ARG A 37 -24.94 56.93 -2.15
N THR A 38 -26.18 57.22 -1.79
CA THR A 38 -26.55 58.44 -1.08
C THR A 38 -26.35 58.25 0.42
N THR A 39 -25.76 59.25 1.09
CA THR A 39 -25.61 59.26 2.55
C THR A 39 -26.95 59.46 3.24
N ASN A 40 -27.18 58.74 4.34
CA ASN A 40 -28.35 58.93 5.18
C ASN A 40 -28.21 60.17 6.11
N GLU A 41 -29.18 60.40 6.99
CA GLU A 41 -29.19 61.51 7.97
C GLU A 41 -27.95 61.55 8.88
N ASN A 42 -27.26 60.42 9.05
CA ASN A 42 -26.02 60.31 9.82
C ASN A 42 -24.76 60.40 8.94
N GLY A 43 -24.87 60.84 7.69
CA GLY A 43 -23.77 60.96 6.75
C GLY A 43 -23.22 59.62 6.24
N VAL A 44 -23.93 58.50 6.45
CA VAL A 44 -23.43 57.15 6.11
C VAL A 44 -23.95 56.70 4.75
N ALA A 45 -23.03 56.40 3.83
CA ALA A 45 -23.32 55.69 2.58
C ALA A 45 -22.85 54.23 2.70
N GLY A 46 -23.71 53.28 2.33
CA GLY A 46 -23.44 51.84 2.48
C GLY A 46 -23.56 51.06 1.17
N LEU A 47 -22.55 50.25 0.86
CA LEU A 47 -22.54 49.31 -0.26
C LEU A 47 -22.74 47.87 0.23
N ASN A 48 -23.81 47.21 -0.21
CA ASN A 48 -24.02 45.78 0.04
C ASN A 48 -22.93 44.97 -0.66
N ILE A 49 -22.28 44.04 0.05
CA ILE A 49 -21.25 43.18 -0.52
C ILE A 49 -21.83 41.79 -0.81
N ASN A 50 -21.95 41.47 -2.09
CA ASN A 50 -22.41 40.16 -2.58
C ASN A 50 -21.39 39.57 -3.57
N LEU A 51 -20.13 39.54 -3.14
CA LEU A 51 -19.00 39.01 -3.89
C LEU A 51 -18.67 37.58 -3.43
N TRP A 52 -18.06 36.78 -4.29
CA TRP A 52 -17.58 35.43 -3.93
C TRP A 52 -16.49 35.48 -2.83
N PRO A 53 -16.21 34.37 -2.12
CA PRO A 53 -15.11 34.34 -1.17
C PRO A 53 -13.77 34.72 -1.82
N SER A 54 -13.21 35.86 -1.40
CA SER A 54 -11.91 36.37 -1.82
C SER A 54 -11.55 37.63 -1.05
N THR A 55 -10.39 38.20 -1.37
CA THR A 55 -9.97 39.52 -0.91
C THR A 55 -10.09 40.53 -2.05
N TYR A 56 -10.82 41.61 -1.80
CA TYR A 56 -11.09 42.67 -2.78
C TYR A 56 -10.56 44.00 -2.29
N LYS A 57 -9.95 44.78 -3.18
CA LYS A 57 -9.69 46.20 -2.93
C LYS A 57 -10.94 47.01 -3.25
N ILE A 58 -11.29 47.94 -2.37
CA ILE A 58 -12.35 48.91 -2.58
C ILE A 58 -11.77 50.31 -2.45
N SER A 59 -12.15 51.21 -3.36
CA SER A 59 -11.95 52.64 -3.19
C SER A 59 -13.29 53.36 -3.16
N TYR A 60 -13.30 54.56 -2.59
CA TYR A 60 -14.49 55.40 -2.52
C TYR A 60 -14.09 56.86 -2.61
N SER A 61 -14.96 57.67 -3.20
CA SER A 61 -14.73 59.10 -3.37
C SER A 61 -16.01 59.91 -3.19
N TYR A 62 -15.83 61.16 -2.79
CA TYR A 62 -16.84 62.20 -2.75
C TYR A 62 -16.39 63.36 -3.64
N SER A 63 -17.33 63.91 -4.41
CA SER A 63 -17.11 64.94 -5.45
C SER A 63 -16.26 64.50 -6.65
N ASP A 64 -16.13 65.38 -7.64
CA ASP A 64 -15.32 65.18 -8.84
C ASP A 64 -13.83 65.43 -8.55
N VAL A 65 -12.91 64.76 -9.25
CA VAL A 65 -11.45 64.82 -9.00
C VAL A 65 -10.88 66.25 -8.99
N ASP A 66 -11.47 67.16 -9.77
CA ASP A 66 -11.03 68.56 -9.88
C ASP A 66 -11.82 69.52 -8.95
N ALA A 67 -12.75 69.00 -8.15
CA ALA A 67 -13.55 69.80 -7.24
C ALA A 67 -12.80 70.13 -5.94
N ALA A 68 -13.07 71.30 -5.37
CA ALA A 68 -12.41 71.77 -4.15
C ALA A 68 -12.72 70.91 -2.90
N ASP A 69 -13.81 70.15 -2.94
CA ASP A 69 -14.27 69.25 -1.89
C ASP A 69 -14.01 67.76 -2.21
N TYR A 70 -13.20 67.48 -3.25
CA TYR A 70 -12.81 66.12 -3.60
C TYR A 70 -12.11 65.42 -2.44
N ASN A 71 -12.57 64.21 -2.14
CA ASN A 71 -11.93 63.36 -1.16
C ASN A 71 -12.04 61.90 -1.57
N GLU A 72 -10.99 61.13 -1.36
CA GLU A 72 -10.94 59.70 -1.66
C GLU A 72 -10.36 58.87 -0.51
N GLY A 73 -10.71 57.59 -0.51
CA GLY A 73 -10.15 56.61 0.40
C GLY A 73 -10.16 55.22 -0.20
N SER A 74 -9.46 54.30 0.46
CA SER A 74 -9.45 52.90 0.06
C SER A 74 -9.40 51.97 1.26
N ASN A 75 -9.88 50.75 1.06
CA ASN A 75 -9.86 49.70 2.06
C ASN A 75 -9.79 48.31 1.38
N THR A 76 -9.71 47.27 2.19
CA THR A 76 -9.76 45.87 1.77
C THR A 76 -11.00 45.22 2.33
N ILE A 77 -11.74 44.50 1.48
CA ILE A 77 -12.88 43.67 1.86
C ILE A 77 -12.46 42.21 1.75
N VAL A 78 -12.50 41.50 2.87
CA VAL A 78 -12.31 40.04 2.91
C VAL A 78 -13.68 39.37 3.05
N VAL A 79 -14.07 38.63 2.02
CA VAL A 79 -15.22 37.74 2.02
C VAL A 79 -14.72 36.33 2.28
N SER A 80 -15.05 35.77 3.44
CA SER A 80 -14.67 34.42 3.87
C SER A 80 -15.68 33.38 3.38
N LYS A 81 -15.23 32.13 3.25
CA LYS A 81 -16.10 30.96 3.00
C LYS A 81 -16.97 30.69 4.22
N ILE A 82 -18.12 30.05 4.00
CA ILE A 82 -19.06 29.69 5.05
C ILE A 82 -18.52 28.46 5.80
N PRO A 83 -18.39 28.50 7.14
CA PRO A 83 -18.00 27.34 7.91
C PRO A 83 -18.99 26.17 7.75
N ALA A 84 -18.43 24.99 7.52
CA ALA A 84 -19.13 23.72 7.43
C ALA A 84 -18.43 22.67 8.31
N TYR A 85 -19.10 21.53 8.52
CA TYR A 85 -18.67 20.50 9.45
C TYR A 85 -18.81 19.13 8.81
N ILE A 86 -17.71 18.39 8.74
CA ILE A 86 -17.69 16.98 8.38
C ILE A 86 -17.86 16.16 9.66
N SER A 87 -18.81 15.22 9.66
CA SER A 87 -18.99 14.24 10.73
C SER A 87 -18.84 12.82 10.18
N THR A 88 -18.01 12.03 10.84
CA THR A 88 -17.74 10.62 10.52
C THR A 88 -17.16 9.91 11.76
N ASN A 89 -17.14 8.59 11.76
CA ASN A 89 -16.69 7.75 12.86
C ASN A 89 -15.85 6.59 12.33
N ASP A 90 -15.07 5.98 13.21
CA ASP A 90 -14.37 4.74 12.91
C ASP A 90 -15.35 3.64 12.50
N LEU A 91 -14.93 2.81 11.55
CA LEU A 91 -15.74 1.75 10.98
C LEU A 91 -15.10 0.40 11.29
N LYS A 92 -15.81 -0.44 12.04
CA LYS A 92 -15.44 -1.84 12.29
C LYS A 92 -16.50 -2.79 11.73
N PHE A 93 -16.07 -3.80 10.97
CA PHE A 93 -16.94 -4.86 10.47
C PHE A 93 -16.15 -6.12 10.13
N PHE A 94 -16.80 -7.28 10.14
CA PHE A 94 -16.20 -8.52 9.62
C PHE A 94 -16.11 -8.46 8.10
N TYR A 95 -15.06 -9.05 7.53
CA TYR A 95 -14.85 -9.11 6.09
C TYR A 95 -16.13 -9.55 5.34
N SER A 96 -16.84 -10.57 5.82
CA SER A 96 -18.10 -11.06 5.24
C SER A 96 -19.21 -10.01 5.06
N ASP A 97 -19.27 -9.01 5.93
CA ASP A 97 -20.45 -8.15 6.07
C ASP A 97 -20.44 -6.97 5.10
N ARG A 98 -19.27 -6.58 4.59
CA ARG A 98 -19.05 -5.45 3.67
C ARG A 98 -19.83 -4.18 4.07
N LYS A 99 -19.24 -3.32 4.90
CA LYS A 99 -19.88 -2.05 5.30
C LYS A 99 -19.35 -0.83 4.55
N PRO A 100 -20.20 0.16 4.27
CA PRO A 100 -19.75 1.42 3.75
C PRO A 100 -19.18 2.33 4.84
N PHE A 101 -18.22 3.16 4.47
CA PHE A 101 -17.80 4.32 5.24
C PHE A 101 -18.62 5.55 4.81
N THR A 102 -19.07 6.35 5.77
CA THR A 102 -19.96 7.49 5.52
C THR A 102 -19.42 8.75 6.16
N ALA A 103 -19.61 9.87 5.46
CA ALA A 103 -19.38 11.20 6.00
C ALA A 103 -20.61 12.08 5.76
N THR A 104 -21.01 12.82 6.78
CA THR A 104 -22.10 13.80 6.71
C THR A 104 -21.52 15.21 6.73
N LEU A 105 -21.94 16.05 5.80
CA LEU A 105 -21.54 17.44 5.71
C LEU A 105 -22.71 18.37 6.08
N THR A 106 -22.48 19.28 7.02
CA THR A 106 -23.50 20.26 7.45
C THR A 106 -22.96 21.68 7.54
N ASP A 107 -23.83 22.67 7.51
CA ASP A 107 -23.51 24.05 7.89
C ASP A 107 -23.40 24.23 9.41
N ALA A 108 -23.12 25.46 9.87
CA ALA A 108 -23.06 25.82 11.29
C ALA A 108 -24.38 25.67 12.07
N LYS A 109 -25.51 25.57 11.38
CA LYS A 109 -26.84 25.33 11.96
C LYS A 109 -27.23 23.84 11.91
N LYS A 110 -26.31 22.97 11.47
CA LYS A 110 -26.52 21.52 11.25
C LYS A 110 -27.48 21.18 10.10
N ASN A 111 -27.72 22.11 9.18
CA ASN A 111 -28.46 21.80 7.96
C ASN A 111 -27.55 20.98 7.01
N PRO A 112 -28.07 19.94 6.35
CA PRO A 112 -27.29 19.14 5.42
C PRO A 112 -26.88 19.93 4.19
N LEU A 113 -25.66 19.71 3.71
CA LEU A 113 -25.15 20.30 2.47
C LEU A 113 -25.14 19.22 1.36
N GLU A 114 -26.09 19.31 0.44
CA GLU A 114 -26.24 18.41 -0.72
C GLU A 114 -25.34 18.84 -1.90
N GLY A 115 -24.93 17.86 -2.73
CA GLY A 115 -24.24 18.13 -3.99
C GLY A 115 -22.76 18.50 -3.84
N ILE A 116 -22.16 18.28 -2.66
CA ILE A 116 -20.75 18.59 -2.40
C ILE A 116 -19.93 17.30 -2.53
N ASP A 117 -18.85 17.37 -3.30
CA ASP A 117 -17.91 16.27 -3.47
C ASP A 117 -17.00 16.11 -2.25
N ILE A 118 -17.19 15.01 -1.52
CA ILE A 118 -16.31 14.56 -0.45
C ILE A 118 -15.24 13.63 -1.04
N THR A 119 -13.99 13.89 -0.68
CA THR A 119 -12.85 13.02 -0.99
C THR A 119 -12.48 12.19 0.24
N PHE A 120 -12.61 10.87 0.11
CA PHE A 120 -12.07 9.89 1.04
C PHE A 120 -10.71 9.43 0.52
N ASN A 121 -9.66 9.51 1.33
CA ASN A 121 -8.33 9.06 0.93
C ASN A 121 -7.86 7.93 1.86
N ILE A 122 -7.57 6.77 1.25
CA ILE A 122 -7.14 5.54 1.92
C ILE A 122 -5.80 5.14 1.30
N HIS A 123 -4.72 5.11 2.09
CA HIS A 123 -3.36 4.80 1.63
C HIS A 123 -2.90 5.61 0.40
N GLY A 124 -3.26 6.90 0.34
CA GLY A 124 -2.91 7.79 -0.77
C GLY A 124 -3.75 7.64 -2.04
N VAL A 125 -4.75 6.74 -2.04
CA VAL A 125 -5.71 6.59 -3.15
C VAL A 125 -6.98 7.40 -2.84
N PRO A 126 -7.31 8.44 -3.63
CA PRO A 126 -8.50 9.26 -3.41
C PRO A 126 -9.75 8.64 -4.06
N TYR A 127 -10.87 8.71 -3.33
CA TYR A 127 -12.20 8.29 -3.77
C TYR A 127 -13.20 9.43 -3.53
N THR A 128 -13.74 9.98 -4.61
CA THR A 128 -14.72 11.08 -4.54
C THR A 128 -16.16 10.56 -4.50
N ARG A 129 -16.98 11.11 -3.61
CA ARG A 129 -18.41 10.82 -3.48
C ARG A 129 -19.18 12.10 -3.17
N THR A 130 -20.26 12.32 -3.88
CA THR A 130 -21.12 13.50 -3.70
C THR A 130 -22.11 13.28 -2.55
N THR A 131 -22.34 14.31 -1.73
CA THR A 131 -23.36 14.29 -0.69
C THR A 131 -24.78 14.28 -1.26
N ASN A 132 -25.65 13.45 -0.67
CA ASN A 132 -27.07 13.41 -1.02
C ASN A 132 -27.88 14.51 -0.30
N ALA A 133 -29.21 14.53 -0.47
CA ALA A 133 -30.14 15.46 0.21
C ALA A 133 -30.06 15.47 1.74
N SER A 134 -29.53 14.42 2.36
CA SER A 134 -29.27 14.35 3.80
C SER A 134 -27.84 14.76 4.17
N GLY A 135 -27.06 15.28 3.22
CA GLY A 135 -25.67 15.70 3.40
C GLY A 135 -24.69 14.53 3.47
N VAL A 136 -25.10 13.31 3.13
CA VAL A 136 -24.29 12.09 3.32
C VAL A 136 -23.59 11.68 2.03
N ALA A 137 -22.27 11.56 2.08
CA ALA A 137 -21.44 10.90 1.08
C ALA A 137 -21.07 9.49 1.56
N LYS A 138 -21.15 8.49 0.67
CA LYS A 138 -21.01 7.06 1.00
C LYS A 138 -19.95 6.37 0.12
N LEU A 139 -18.94 5.78 0.75
CA LEU A 139 -17.92 4.95 0.11
C LEU A 139 -18.10 3.49 0.53
N ASN A 140 -18.37 2.59 -0.42
CA ASN A 140 -18.39 1.14 -0.14
C ASN A 140 -16.94 0.65 0.07
N ILE A 141 -16.65 0.01 1.21
CA ILE A 141 -15.33 -0.53 1.50
C ILE A 141 -15.22 -1.95 0.95
N ASN A 142 -14.27 -2.14 0.03
CA ASN A 142 -13.90 -3.45 -0.54
C ASN A 142 -12.40 -3.72 -0.36
N LEU A 143 -11.90 -3.46 0.85
CA LEU A 143 -10.52 -3.69 1.22
C LEU A 143 -10.35 -5.13 1.74
N PRO A 144 -9.16 -5.74 1.58
CA PRO A 144 -8.79 -6.96 2.30
C PRO A 144 -8.93 -6.82 3.82
N ILE A 145 -8.88 -7.94 4.54
CA ILE A 145 -8.75 -7.93 6.00
C ILE A 145 -7.53 -7.09 6.37
N GLY A 146 -7.70 -6.19 7.34
CA GLY A 146 -6.67 -5.23 7.69
C GLY A 146 -7.20 -4.06 8.50
N TYR A 147 -6.26 -3.27 9.02
CA TYR A 147 -6.50 -2.00 9.68
C TYR A 147 -6.00 -0.85 8.80
N TYR A 148 -6.90 0.06 8.45
CA TYR A 148 -6.64 1.12 7.46
C TYR A 148 -6.92 2.49 8.04
N GLU A 149 -6.07 3.44 7.71
CA GLU A 149 -6.33 4.87 7.93
C GLU A 149 -7.17 5.44 6.80
N ILE A 150 -8.14 6.28 7.14
CA ILE A 150 -8.97 7.01 6.19
C ILE A 150 -9.05 8.50 6.56
N THR A 151 -8.73 9.35 5.59
CA THR A 151 -8.94 10.79 5.71
C THR A 151 -10.14 11.21 4.88
N THR A 152 -10.91 12.16 5.39
CA THR A 152 -12.09 12.73 4.73
C THR A 152 -11.92 14.23 4.61
N SER A 153 -12.08 14.76 3.41
CA SER A 153 -11.99 16.20 3.14
C SER A 153 -12.93 16.59 2.00
N PHE A 154 -13.12 17.89 1.78
CA PHE A 154 -13.71 18.39 0.56
C PHE A 154 -13.07 19.73 0.19
N ASN A 155 -13.25 20.14 -1.06
CA ASN A 155 -12.89 21.47 -1.52
C ASN A 155 -14.12 22.15 -2.12
N SER A 156 -14.44 23.35 -1.64
CA SER A 156 -15.55 24.15 -2.13
C SER A 156 -15.14 25.61 -2.25
N ASN A 157 -15.69 26.30 -3.23
CA ASN A 157 -15.54 27.76 -3.36
C ASN A 157 -16.41 28.52 -2.35
N ILE A 158 -17.38 27.85 -1.73
CA ILE A 158 -18.37 28.48 -0.85
C ILE A 158 -18.16 28.07 0.60
N TYR A 159 -17.86 26.79 0.83
CA TYR A 159 -17.76 26.22 2.17
C TYR A 159 -16.31 25.87 2.52
N GLU A 160 -16.01 25.90 3.81
CA GLU A 160 -14.75 25.41 4.38
C GLU A 160 -15.03 24.55 5.60
N ALA A 161 -14.28 23.46 5.76
CA ALA A 161 -14.31 22.64 6.97
C ALA A 161 -12.95 22.00 7.20
N ASP A 162 -12.67 21.67 8.45
CA ASP A 162 -11.55 20.82 8.79
C ASP A 162 -11.78 19.40 8.28
N GLY A 163 -10.73 18.80 7.75
CA GLY A 163 -10.72 17.38 7.41
C GLY A 163 -10.93 16.49 8.65
N LYS A 164 -11.31 15.24 8.41
CA LYS A 164 -11.44 14.20 9.43
C LYS A 164 -10.48 13.06 9.18
N PHE A 165 -10.03 12.44 10.25
CA PHE A 165 -9.18 11.26 10.26
C PHE A 165 -9.87 10.19 11.11
N ASN A 166 -9.98 9.00 10.55
CA ASN A 166 -10.65 7.86 11.16
C ASN A 166 -9.94 6.57 10.76
N HIS A 167 -10.37 5.47 11.37
CA HIS A 167 -9.87 4.14 11.05
C HIS A 167 -10.98 3.24 10.51
N VAL A 168 -10.59 2.34 9.61
CA VAL A 168 -11.42 1.26 9.10
C VAL A 168 -10.76 -0.06 9.47
N LEU A 169 -11.42 -0.84 10.33
CA LEU A 169 -11.04 -2.20 10.66
C LEU A 169 -11.92 -3.19 9.89
N VAL A 170 -11.31 -3.87 8.93
CA VAL A 170 -11.89 -5.02 8.24
C VAL A 170 -11.44 -6.27 8.99
N ASP A 171 -12.24 -6.69 9.97
CA ASP A 171 -11.93 -7.77 10.91
C ASP A 171 -12.06 -9.16 10.24
N GLY A 172 -11.24 -10.11 10.68
CA GLY A 172 -11.15 -11.44 10.10
C GLY A 172 -9.84 -12.13 10.51
N VAL A 173 -9.44 -13.15 9.73
CA VAL A 173 -8.15 -13.82 9.88
C VAL A 173 -7.37 -13.79 8.57
N ILE A 174 -6.06 -13.59 8.69
CA ILE A 174 -5.11 -13.65 7.60
C ILE A 174 -4.38 -14.98 7.72
N PHE A 175 -4.39 -15.77 6.64
CA PHE A 175 -3.65 -17.02 6.58
C PHE A 175 -2.40 -16.87 5.72
N MET A 176 -1.25 -17.31 6.22
CA MET A 176 -0.04 -17.48 5.44
C MET A 176 0.33 -18.97 5.40
N ALA A 177 0.27 -19.54 4.20
CA ALA A 177 0.59 -20.94 3.95
C ALA A 177 1.19 -21.06 2.56
N TYR A 178 2.02 -22.08 2.35
CA TYR A 178 2.74 -22.28 1.10
C TYR A 178 2.50 -23.68 0.56
N ASP A 179 2.54 -23.81 -0.76
CA ASP A 179 2.63 -25.12 -1.39
C ASP A 179 3.87 -25.86 -0.86
N ILE A 180 3.77 -27.16 -0.65
CA ILE A 180 4.91 -27.98 -0.23
C ILE A 180 5.17 -29.10 -1.22
N THR A 181 6.39 -29.62 -1.20
CA THR A 181 6.72 -30.88 -1.88
C THR A 181 7.23 -31.90 -0.86
N VAL A 182 6.72 -33.13 -0.98
CA VAL A 182 7.04 -34.28 -0.13
C VAL A 182 7.53 -35.42 -1.01
N TYR A 183 8.57 -36.12 -0.59
CA TYR A 183 9.05 -37.31 -1.29
C TYR A 183 8.08 -38.49 -1.10
N PRO A 184 7.80 -39.31 -2.13
CA PRO A 184 6.91 -40.47 -2.00
C PRO A 184 7.29 -41.38 -0.81
N GLY A 185 6.33 -41.64 0.08
CA GLY A 185 6.54 -42.46 1.27
C GLY A 185 7.17 -41.76 2.48
N TYR A 186 7.53 -40.48 2.37
CA TYR A 186 8.02 -39.67 3.49
C TYR A 186 6.90 -38.83 4.09
N THR A 187 7.15 -38.30 5.28
CA THR A 187 6.33 -37.29 5.94
C THR A 187 7.10 -35.98 6.11
N ARG A 188 6.36 -34.89 6.21
CA ARG A 188 6.89 -33.54 6.43
C ARG A 188 5.90 -32.69 7.19
N ASP A 189 6.38 -31.67 7.89
CA ASP A 189 5.53 -30.66 8.50
C ASP A 189 4.87 -29.76 7.44
N TYR A 190 3.58 -29.49 7.63
CA TYR A 190 2.80 -28.48 6.92
C TYR A 190 2.24 -27.51 7.95
N SER A 191 2.51 -26.22 7.75
CA SER A 191 2.20 -25.16 8.69
C SER A 191 1.36 -24.07 8.05
N VAL A 192 0.43 -23.51 8.83
CA VAL A 192 -0.36 -22.33 8.48
C VAL A 192 -0.17 -21.32 9.61
N THR A 193 0.32 -20.13 9.27
CA THR A 193 0.35 -19.00 10.19
C THR A 193 -0.99 -18.27 10.12
N VAL A 194 -1.53 -17.90 11.28
CA VAL A 194 -2.83 -17.26 11.44
C VAL A 194 -2.64 -15.95 12.17
N LEU A 195 -2.97 -14.85 11.50
CA LEU A 195 -2.85 -13.49 12.03
C LEU A 195 -4.23 -12.81 12.10
N ASP A 196 -4.36 -11.84 13.00
CA ASP A 196 -5.52 -10.94 13.03
C ASP A 196 -5.38 -9.82 11.98
N ALA A 197 -6.37 -8.92 11.93
CA ALA A 197 -6.39 -7.79 11.01
C ALA A 197 -5.32 -6.72 11.28
N TYR A 198 -4.58 -6.81 12.39
CA TYR A 198 -3.42 -5.98 12.70
C TYR A 198 -2.10 -6.72 12.44
N GLU A 199 -2.16 -7.89 11.81
CA GLU A 199 -1.02 -8.77 11.55
C GLU A 199 -0.38 -9.37 12.82
N ASN A 200 -1.10 -9.37 13.94
CA ASN A 200 -0.63 -10.03 15.16
C ASN A 200 -0.96 -11.53 15.14
N PRO A 201 -0.08 -12.40 15.64
CA PRO A 201 -0.35 -13.83 15.79
C PRO A 201 -1.59 -14.13 16.63
N ILE A 202 -2.47 -15.02 16.13
CA ILE A 202 -3.58 -15.55 16.91
C ILE A 202 -3.14 -16.87 17.54
N VAL A 203 -3.03 -16.89 18.87
CA VAL A 203 -2.50 -18.02 19.66
C VAL A 203 -3.63 -18.95 20.13
N ASN A 204 -3.38 -20.26 20.16
CA ASN A 204 -4.31 -21.32 20.55
C ASN A 204 -5.59 -21.42 19.66
N GLU A 205 -5.55 -20.88 18.45
CA GLU A 205 -6.64 -21.01 17.48
C GLU A 205 -6.58 -22.39 16.82
N VAL A 206 -7.71 -23.10 16.79
CA VAL A 206 -7.75 -24.45 16.19
C VAL A 206 -7.96 -24.34 14.69
N ILE A 207 -7.00 -24.87 13.93
CA ILE A 207 -7.08 -24.98 12.48
C ILE A 207 -7.31 -26.42 12.07
N GLU A 208 -8.33 -26.62 11.24
CA GLU A 208 -8.68 -27.91 10.64
C GLU A 208 -8.05 -28.02 9.26
N PHE A 209 -7.44 -29.16 8.96
CA PHE A 209 -6.73 -29.45 7.71
C PHE A 209 -7.38 -30.64 7.03
N ASN A 210 -7.69 -30.53 5.74
CA ASN A 210 -8.30 -31.57 4.95
C ASN A 210 -7.57 -31.76 3.63
N TYR A 211 -7.01 -32.95 3.39
CA TYR A 211 -6.28 -33.28 2.18
C TYR A 211 -6.40 -34.77 1.86
N ALA A 212 -6.58 -35.13 0.59
CA ALA A 212 -6.65 -36.54 0.15
C ALA A 212 -7.60 -37.45 0.98
N GLY A 213 -8.72 -36.90 1.48
CA GLY A 213 -9.67 -37.63 2.35
C GLY A 213 -9.23 -37.79 3.81
N ILE A 214 -8.08 -37.24 4.19
CA ILE A 214 -7.53 -37.20 5.55
C ILE A 214 -7.92 -35.87 6.20
N SER A 215 -8.41 -35.94 7.45
CA SER A 215 -8.71 -34.78 8.29
C SER A 215 -7.78 -34.76 9.50
N LYS A 216 -7.19 -33.59 9.80
CA LYS A 216 -6.35 -33.33 10.97
C LYS A 216 -6.70 -31.97 11.56
N SER A 217 -6.26 -31.72 12.79
CA SER A 217 -6.33 -30.38 13.38
C SER A 217 -5.10 -30.11 14.24
N ALA A 218 -4.76 -28.83 14.37
CA ALA A 218 -3.72 -28.35 15.27
C ALA A 218 -4.11 -26.97 15.81
N ALA A 219 -3.77 -26.69 17.06
CA ALA A 219 -3.86 -25.33 17.61
C ALA A 219 -2.62 -24.52 17.21
N THR A 220 -2.78 -23.23 17.01
CA THR A 220 -1.66 -22.32 16.77
C THR A 220 -0.80 -22.14 18.02
N ASP A 221 0.52 -22.05 17.82
CA ASP A 221 1.48 -21.74 18.88
C ASP A 221 1.57 -20.23 19.19
N ALA A 222 2.58 -19.82 19.97
CA ALA A 222 2.79 -18.41 20.34
C ALA A 222 3.09 -17.49 19.16
N ASP A 223 3.57 -18.05 18.05
CA ASP A 223 3.85 -17.34 16.79
C ASP A 223 2.65 -17.43 15.83
N GLY A 224 1.51 -17.97 16.30
CA GLY A 224 0.29 -18.10 15.50
C GLY A 224 0.36 -19.22 14.48
N ILE A 225 1.25 -20.20 14.66
CA ILE A 225 1.51 -21.26 13.67
C ILE A 225 0.83 -22.55 14.08
N ALA A 226 -0.12 -23.03 13.28
CA ALA A 226 -0.69 -24.38 13.40
C ALA A 226 0.07 -25.34 12.48
N THR A 227 0.61 -26.43 13.03
CA THR A 227 1.44 -27.38 12.27
C THR A 227 0.90 -28.81 12.38
N ILE A 228 0.82 -29.50 11.24
CA ILE A 228 0.51 -30.93 11.15
C ILE A 228 1.58 -31.66 10.35
N SER A 229 1.77 -32.96 10.57
CA SER A 229 2.59 -33.79 9.68
C SER A 229 1.75 -34.31 8.52
N VAL A 230 2.23 -34.17 7.28
CA VAL A 230 1.60 -34.67 6.05
C VAL A 230 2.53 -35.63 5.31
N GLY A 231 2.00 -36.66 4.67
CA GLY A 231 2.78 -37.69 3.99
C GLY A 231 2.02 -39.00 3.82
N GLY A 232 2.71 -40.06 3.40
CA GLY A 232 2.10 -41.37 3.11
C GLY A 232 1.20 -41.37 1.86
N LEU A 233 1.37 -40.39 0.98
CA LEU A 233 0.61 -40.22 -0.25
C LEU A 233 1.35 -40.84 -1.44
N SER A 234 0.61 -41.31 -2.44
CA SER A 234 1.20 -41.69 -3.73
C SER A 234 1.65 -40.46 -4.52
N LYS A 235 2.50 -40.65 -5.54
CA LYS A 235 2.92 -39.55 -6.43
C LYS A 235 1.69 -38.85 -7.01
N GLY A 236 1.64 -37.52 -6.92
CA GLY A 236 0.46 -36.75 -7.31
C GLY A 236 0.48 -35.31 -6.83
N ASP A 237 -0.59 -34.61 -7.15
CA ASP A 237 -0.86 -33.22 -6.81
C ASP A 237 -2.16 -33.19 -5.99
N TYR A 238 -2.09 -32.73 -4.74
CA TYR A 238 -3.19 -32.79 -3.79
C TYR A 238 -3.48 -31.41 -3.22
N LEU A 239 -4.74 -30.98 -3.27
CA LEU A 239 -5.18 -29.80 -2.50
C LEU A 239 -5.21 -30.12 -1.01
N ILE A 240 -4.69 -29.18 -0.22
CA ILE A 240 -4.89 -29.13 1.23
C ILE A 240 -5.69 -27.88 1.57
N ASN A 241 -6.87 -28.09 2.13
CA ASN A 241 -7.71 -27.03 2.67
C ASN A 241 -7.41 -26.86 4.15
N TYR A 242 -7.32 -25.61 4.60
CA TYR A 242 -7.22 -25.27 6.02
C TYR A 242 -8.33 -24.31 6.40
N TYR A 243 -8.89 -24.47 7.59
CA TYR A 243 -10.10 -23.77 8.02
C TYR A 243 -10.03 -23.42 9.51
N CYS A 244 -10.42 -22.20 9.85
CA CYS A 244 -10.56 -21.68 11.21
C CYS A 244 -12.06 -21.62 11.56
N PRO A 245 -12.59 -22.58 12.34
CA PRO A 245 -14.01 -22.67 12.63
C PRO A 245 -14.56 -21.48 13.41
N SER A 246 -13.78 -20.93 14.35
CA SER A 246 -14.21 -19.82 15.21
C SER A 246 -14.47 -18.53 14.42
N ARG A 247 -13.90 -18.42 13.22
CA ARG A 247 -13.98 -17.24 12.33
C ARG A 247 -14.73 -17.53 11.04
N ASN A 248 -15.09 -18.78 10.78
CA ASN A 248 -15.72 -19.23 9.53
C ASN A 248 -14.94 -18.80 8.28
N MET A 249 -13.63 -19.02 8.31
CA MET A 249 -12.70 -18.62 7.25
C MET A 249 -11.67 -19.70 6.98
N GLY A 250 -11.23 -19.85 5.74
CA GLY A 250 -10.22 -20.82 5.37
C GLY A 250 -9.48 -20.43 4.09
N GLY A 251 -8.54 -21.28 3.71
CA GLY A 251 -7.79 -21.17 2.48
C GLY A 251 -7.33 -22.54 2.00
N GLN A 252 -6.55 -22.56 0.92
CA GLN A 252 -6.03 -23.78 0.34
C GLN A 252 -4.67 -23.56 -0.31
N THR A 253 -3.85 -24.62 -0.31
CA THR A 253 -2.59 -24.71 -1.06
C THR A 253 -2.45 -26.14 -1.60
N HIS A 254 -1.28 -26.48 -2.15
CA HIS A 254 -0.99 -27.80 -2.71
C HIS A 254 0.08 -28.56 -1.94
N ILE A 255 -0.10 -29.87 -1.87
CA ILE A 255 0.92 -30.85 -1.52
C ILE A 255 1.30 -31.58 -2.81
N PHE A 256 2.52 -31.31 -3.29
CA PHE A 256 3.10 -32.06 -4.39
C PHE A 256 3.86 -33.27 -3.85
N VAL A 257 3.55 -34.46 -4.35
CA VAL A 257 4.28 -35.68 -4.00
C VAL A 257 5.19 -36.03 -5.17
N SER A 258 6.48 -35.76 -5.04
CA SER A 258 7.46 -35.82 -6.12
C SER A 258 8.84 -36.23 -5.62
N GLU A 259 9.58 -36.96 -6.46
CA GLU A 259 10.97 -37.34 -6.18
C GLU A 259 11.93 -36.14 -6.28
N ALA A 260 11.52 -35.06 -6.95
CA ALA A 260 12.27 -33.82 -7.08
C ALA A 260 11.83 -32.81 -6.01
N VAL A 261 12.14 -33.07 -4.74
CA VAL A 261 11.57 -32.36 -3.56
C VAL A 261 11.79 -30.84 -3.57
N LEU A 262 12.88 -30.37 -4.20
CA LEU A 262 13.18 -28.93 -4.30
C LEU A 262 12.77 -28.30 -5.62
N ASN A 263 12.23 -29.10 -6.56
CA ASN A 263 11.76 -28.60 -7.85
C ASN A 263 10.23 -28.64 -7.82
N THR A 264 9.62 -27.47 -7.62
CA THR A 264 8.21 -27.36 -7.28
C THR A 264 7.42 -26.86 -8.47
N LYS A 265 6.24 -27.44 -8.72
CA LYS A 265 5.33 -26.97 -9.77
C LYS A 265 4.90 -25.52 -9.50
N ASN A 266 4.79 -24.74 -10.56
CA ASN A 266 4.33 -23.36 -10.48
C ASN A 266 2.79 -23.30 -10.39
N THR A 267 2.30 -22.57 -9.39
CA THR A 267 0.89 -22.26 -9.17
C THR A 267 0.61 -20.75 -9.31
N ILE A 268 1.64 -19.95 -9.58
CA ILE A 268 1.58 -18.48 -9.66
C ILE A 268 1.32 -18.06 -11.10
N SER A 269 0.26 -17.28 -11.31
CA SER A 269 -0.11 -16.74 -12.63
C SER A 269 0.55 -15.39 -12.95
N ASP A 270 0.61 -14.47 -11.98
CA ASP A 270 1.29 -13.17 -12.14
C ASP A 270 2.74 -13.25 -11.65
N LEU A 271 3.66 -13.23 -12.60
CA LEU A 271 5.10 -13.35 -12.37
C LEU A 271 5.83 -12.00 -12.30
N THR A 272 5.12 -10.88 -12.36
CA THR A 272 5.73 -9.53 -12.43
C THR A 272 6.71 -9.27 -11.29
N GLN A 273 6.31 -9.58 -10.06
CA GLN A 273 7.14 -9.43 -8.86
C GLN A 273 8.39 -10.33 -8.83
N TYR A 274 8.42 -11.38 -9.65
CA TYR A 274 9.55 -12.32 -9.76
C TYR A 274 10.53 -11.95 -10.87
N LEU A 275 10.34 -10.79 -11.51
CA LEU A 275 11.17 -10.27 -12.60
C LEU A 275 11.80 -8.91 -12.31
N ILE A 276 11.36 -8.22 -11.26
CA ILE A 276 11.77 -6.84 -10.95
C ILE A 276 12.81 -6.76 -9.84
N ASP A 277 13.38 -5.56 -9.68
CA ASP A 277 14.28 -5.17 -8.60
C ASP A 277 13.67 -5.37 -7.21
N SER A 278 14.52 -5.65 -6.24
CA SER A 278 14.24 -5.44 -4.82
C SER A 278 15.47 -4.84 -4.13
N GLN A 279 15.33 -4.39 -2.88
CA GLN A 279 16.38 -3.66 -2.15
C GLN A 279 17.80 -4.25 -2.28
N ASN A 280 17.94 -5.56 -2.05
CA ASN A 280 19.23 -6.27 -2.12
C ASN A 280 19.40 -7.08 -3.42
N CYS A 281 18.46 -6.98 -4.36
CA CYS A 281 18.42 -7.71 -5.63
C CYS A 281 18.34 -6.71 -6.80
N GLN A 282 19.46 -6.10 -7.15
CA GLN A 282 19.52 -5.00 -8.11
C GLN A 282 19.56 -5.51 -9.57
N VAL A 283 18.46 -6.11 -10.02
CA VAL A 283 18.20 -6.60 -11.38
C VAL A 283 18.57 -5.60 -12.47
N SER A 284 18.18 -4.32 -12.31
CA SER A 284 18.40 -3.27 -13.32
C SER A 284 19.79 -2.63 -13.28
N HIS A 285 20.66 -3.04 -12.34
CA HIS A 285 22.01 -2.49 -12.24
C HIS A 285 22.82 -2.81 -13.52
N PRO A 286 23.53 -1.82 -14.12
CA PRO A 286 24.20 -2.01 -15.40
C PRO A 286 25.16 -3.19 -15.46
N GLU A 287 25.88 -3.47 -14.37
CA GLU A 287 26.82 -4.60 -14.27
C GLU A 287 26.11 -5.96 -14.24
N ILE A 288 25.00 -6.07 -13.49
CA ILE A 288 24.18 -7.29 -13.44
C ILE A 288 23.60 -7.56 -14.81
N VAL A 289 23.02 -6.54 -15.45
CA VAL A 289 22.45 -6.64 -16.80
C VAL A 289 23.51 -7.03 -17.82
N SER A 290 24.69 -6.42 -17.77
CA SER A 290 25.80 -6.73 -18.70
C SER A 290 26.27 -8.17 -18.54
N LEU A 291 26.48 -8.62 -17.30
CA LEU A 291 26.92 -9.98 -17.01
C LEU A 291 25.85 -11.01 -17.40
N ALA A 292 24.57 -10.77 -17.08
CA ALA A 292 23.49 -11.67 -17.48
C ALA A 292 23.44 -11.86 -19.00
N ARG A 293 23.57 -10.77 -19.77
CA ARG A 293 23.66 -10.84 -21.25
C ARG A 293 24.89 -11.62 -21.71
N GLN A 294 26.04 -11.42 -21.08
CA GLN A 294 27.28 -12.14 -21.43
C GLN A 294 27.14 -13.64 -21.17
N LEU A 295 26.64 -14.03 -20.00
CA LEU A 295 26.48 -15.43 -19.62
C LEU A 295 25.45 -16.17 -20.48
N THR A 296 24.46 -15.45 -20.99
CA THR A 296 23.36 -16.02 -21.79
C THR A 296 23.53 -15.82 -23.30
N ALA A 297 24.65 -15.25 -23.74
CA ALA A 297 24.90 -14.95 -25.14
C ALA A 297 24.85 -16.22 -26.00
N GLY A 298 24.01 -16.19 -27.04
CA GLY A 298 23.83 -17.32 -27.97
C GLY A 298 22.95 -18.47 -27.44
N LEU A 299 22.52 -18.43 -26.17
CA LEU A 299 21.63 -19.43 -25.59
C LEU A 299 20.16 -19.06 -25.85
N THR A 300 19.39 -19.98 -26.43
CA THR A 300 18.00 -19.74 -26.82
C THR A 300 16.99 -20.33 -25.85
N ASN A 301 17.31 -21.45 -25.20
CA ASN A 301 16.41 -22.09 -24.24
C ASN A 301 16.63 -21.58 -22.80
N GLU A 302 15.57 -21.61 -21.99
CA GLU A 302 15.58 -21.09 -20.61
C GLU A 302 16.51 -21.90 -19.70
N LEU A 303 16.54 -23.22 -19.88
CA LEU A 303 17.32 -24.12 -19.01
C LEU A 303 18.83 -23.90 -19.15
N ASP A 304 19.33 -23.67 -20.36
CA ASP A 304 20.75 -23.44 -20.62
C ASP A 304 21.16 -22.06 -20.13
N LYS A 305 20.31 -21.04 -20.31
CA LYS A 305 20.51 -19.71 -19.71
C LYS A 305 20.61 -19.82 -18.19
N ALA A 306 19.66 -20.52 -17.56
CA ALA A 306 19.67 -20.73 -16.13
C ALA A 306 20.91 -21.51 -15.67
N ARG A 307 21.31 -22.55 -16.40
CA ARG A 307 22.48 -23.36 -16.08
C ARG A 307 23.79 -22.56 -16.20
N ALA A 308 23.90 -21.69 -17.20
CA ALA A 308 25.06 -20.82 -17.36
C ALA A 308 25.21 -19.85 -16.18
N ILE A 309 24.09 -19.23 -15.75
CA ILE A 309 24.05 -18.34 -14.59
C ILE A 309 24.36 -19.11 -13.30
N PHE A 310 23.72 -20.26 -13.07
CA PHE A 310 23.97 -21.11 -11.92
C PHE A 310 25.46 -21.47 -11.78
N ASN A 311 26.06 -21.97 -12.88
CA ASN A 311 27.46 -22.36 -12.88
C ASN A 311 28.37 -21.17 -12.59
N TYR A 312 28.10 -20.00 -13.20
CA TYR A 312 28.88 -18.79 -12.91
C TYR A 312 28.86 -18.44 -11.43
N VAL A 313 27.68 -18.34 -10.81
CA VAL A 313 27.59 -17.92 -9.40
C VAL A 313 28.25 -18.96 -8.49
N ARG A 314 27.97 -20.26 -8.69
CA ARG A 314 28.57 -21.35 -7.92
C ARG A 314 30.10 -21.36 -8.03
N ASP A 315 30.64 -21.12 -9.23
CA ASP A 315 32.06 -21.28 -9.51
C ASP A 315 32.88 -20.00 -9.28
N ALA A 316 32.25 -18.82 -9.34
CA ALA A 316 32.92 -17.53 -9.22
C ALA A 316 32.77 -16.87 -7.84
N ILE A 317 31.84 -17.33 -6.99
CA ILE A 317 31.57 -16.74 -5.68
C ILE A 317 31.91 -17.75 -4.58
N ALA A 318 32.94 -17.44 -3.80
CA ALA A 318 33.31 -18.23 -2.63
C ALA A 318 32.23 -18.14 -1.54
N TYR A 319 32.07 -19.19 -0.74
CA TYR A 319 31.20 -19.13 0.42
C TYR A 319 31.92 -18.45 1.58
N ASP A 320 31.24 -17.51 2.25
CA ASP A 320 31.70 -16.87 3.48
C ASP A 320 30.67 -16.98 4.59
N TYR A 321 31.12 -16.98 5.84
CA TYR A 321 30.26 -17.15 7.01
C TYR A 321 29.98 -15.80 7.69
N TYR A 322 28.80 -15.26 7.42
CA TYR A 322 28.19 -14.16 8.17
C TYR A 322 26.66 -14.34 8.21
N TYR A 323 26.01 -13.63 9.12
CA TYR A 323 24.55 -13.65 9.26
C TYR A 323 23.93 -12.66 8.30
N ASP A 324 22.74 -13.00 7.80
CA ASP A 324 21.87 -12.07 7.07
C ASP A 324 22.53 -11.51 5.80
N THR A 325 21.87 -10.59 5.12
CA THR A 325 22.42 -9.89 3.95
C THR A 325 23.38 -8.79 4.39
N LEU A 326 24.54 -8.72 3.73
CA LEU A 326 25.52 -7.63 3.92
C LEU A 326 25.83 -6.90 2.62
N HIS A 327 25.78 -7.62 1.50
CA HIS A 327 26.30 -7.16 0.21
C HIS A 327 25.19 -6.95 -0.83
N GLY A 328 24.10 -7.73 -0.78
CA GLY A 328 23.16 -7.79 -1.90
C GLY A 328 23.83 -8.25 -3.20
N ALA A 329 23.13 -8.16 -4.34
CA ALA A 329 23.61 -8.73 -5.59
C ALA A 329 24.88 -8.05 -6.14
N VAL A 330 24.92 -6.71 -6.16
CA VAL A 330 26.02 -5.96 -6.79
C VAL A 330 27.32 -6.11 -6.02
N GLU A 331 27.31 -5.89 -4.71
CA GLU A 331 28.55 -6.00 -3.94
C GLU A 331 29.03 -7.46 -3.87
N THR A 332 28.12 -8.45 -3.85
CA THR A 332 28.51 -9.87 -3.99
C THR A 332 29.26 -10.12 -5.29
N LEU A 333 28.82 -9.50 -6.38
CA LEU A 333 29.51 -9.58 -7.66
C LEU A 333 30.91 -8.98 -7.60
N HIS A 334 31.15 -7.95 -6.79
CA HIS A 334 32.46 -7.31 -6.63
C HIS A 334 33.38 -8.07 -5.69
N PHE A 335 32.89 -8.48 -4.51
CA PHE A 335 33.68 -9.17 -3.48
C PHE A 335 34.05 -10.61 -3.86
N LYS A 336 33.25 -11.26 -4.71
CA LYS A 336 33.43 -12.68 -5.09
C LYS A 336 33.42 -13.64 -3.89
N SER A 337 32.80 -13.25 -2.79
CA SER A 337 32.65 -14.02 -1.57
C SER A 337 31.37 -13.60 -0.86
N ALA A 338 30.50 -14.55 -0.49
CA ALA A 338 29.20 -14.27 0.13
C ALA A 338 28.60 -15.48 0.84
N ASN A 339 27.70 -15.23 1.80
CA ASN A 339 26.89 -16.25 2.44
C ASN A 339 25.71 -16.72 1.55
N CYS A 340 24.86 -17.59 2.08
CA CYS A 340 23.71 -18.13 1.34
C CYS A 340 22.71 -17.07 0.85
N VAL A 341 22.46 -16.02 1.64
CA VAL A 341 21.49 -14.97 1.35
C VAL A 341 21.96 -14.10 0.17
N ASP A 342 23.19 -13.63 0.25
CA ASP A 342 23.79 -12.74 -0.74
C ASP A 342 24.12 -13.47 -2.06
N GLN A 343 24.50 -14.75 -2.00
CA GLN A 343 24.57 -15.58 -3.21
C GLN A 343 23.19 -15.79 -3.87
N ALA A 344 22.12 -15.94 -3.08
CA ALA A 344 20.77 -16.01 -3.61
C ALA A 344 20.35 -14.68 -4.26
N HIS A 345 20.70 -13.54 -3.66
CA HIS A 345 20.50 -12.21 -4.24
C HIS A 345 21.17 -12.08 -5.61
N LEU A 346 22.45 -12.41 -5.73
CA LEU A 346 23.17 -12.35 -7.01
C LEU A 346 22.56 -13.31 -8.05
N SER A 347 22.27 -14.55 -7.65
CA SER A 347 21.64 -15.55 -8.53
C SER A 347 20.32 -15.03 -9.10
N ILE A 348 19.43 -14.53 -8.24
CA ILE A 348 18.11 -14.04 -8.63
C ILE A 348 18.23 -12.79 -9.48
N ALA A 349 19.13 -11.86 -9.15
CA ALA A 349 19.35 -10.66 -9.95
C ALA A 349 19.76 -11.01 -11.39
N LEU A 350 20.68 -11.96 -11.55
CA LEU A 350 21.13 -12.44 -12.87
C LEU A 350 20.02 -13.19 -13.63
N TYR A 351 19.26 -14.07 -12.97
CA TYR A 351 18.12 -14.74 -13.60
C TYR A 351 17.09 -13.74 -14.11
N ARG A 352 16.68 -12.80 -13.25
CA ARG A 352 15.68 -11.77 -13.61
C ARG A 352 16.17 -10.85 -14.71
N ALA A 353 17.44 -10.45 -14.69
CA ALA A 353 18.05 -9.64 -15.74
C ALA A 353 18.14 -10.40 -17.09
N ALA A 354 18.19 -11.73 -17.05
CA ALA A 354 18.08 -12.60 -18.23
C ALA A 354 16.62 -12.89 -18.66
N GLY A 355 15.63 -12.29 -18.00
CA GLY A 355 14.20 -12.48 -18.27
C GLY A 355 13.60 -13.76 -17.68
N LEU A 356 14.30 -14.41 -16.75
CA LEU A 356 13.84 -15.64 -16.09
C LEU A 356 13.24 -15.30 -14.71
N PRO A 357 11.96 -15.60 -14.46
CA PRO A 357 11.38 -15.41 -13.13
C PRO A 357 12.14 -16.22 -12.09
N ALA A 358 12.52 -15.59 -10.98
CA ALA A 358 13.27 -16.24 -9.92
C ALA A 358 12.79 -15.77 -8.54
N ARG A 359 12.89 -16.66 -7.53
CA ARG A 359 12.37 -16.43 -6.17
C ARG A 359 13.33 -16.97 -5.11
N TYR A 360 13.22 -16.43 -3.90
CA TYR A 360 13.92 -16.90 -2.72
C TYR A 360 13.14 -18.05 -2.09
N VAL A 361 13.86 -18.99 -1.48
CA VAL A 361 13.30 -19.99 -0.58
C VAL A 361 14.07 -19.89 0.72
N HIS A 362 13.34 -19.86 1.85
CA HIS A 362 13.94 -19.82 3.17
C HIS A 362 13.49 -21.05 3.96
N GLY A 363 14.43 -21.66 4.68
CA GLY A 363 14.15 -22.76 5.57
C GLY A 363 15.23 -22.98 6.60
N LYS A 364 15.02 -24.00 7.42
CA LYS A 364 16.02 -24.53 8.34
C LYS A 364 16.47 -25.89 7.85
N CYS A 365 17.73 -25.99 7.44
CA CYS A 365 18.30 -27.14 6.72
C CYS A 365 19.41 -27.80 7.53
N THR A 366 19.45 -29.13 7.49
CA THR A 366 20.53 -29.94 8.09
C THR A 366 21.55 -30.30 7.02
N PHE A 367 22.74 -29.72 7.12
CA PHE A 367 23.84 -29.91 6.18
C PHE A 367 24.54 -31.26 6.38
N ASN A 368 25.29 -31.70 5.37
CA ASN A 368 26.03 -32.96 5.44
C ASN A 368 27.10 -33.00 6.55
N SER A 369 27.48 -31.83 7.08
CA SER A 369 28.31 -31.73 8.28
C SER A 369 27.61 -32.18 9.56
N GLY A 370 26.28 -32.38 9.52
CA GLY A 370 25.43 -32.66 10.67
C GLY A 370 24.85 -31.40 11.35
N SER A 371 25.34 -30.22 10.99
CA SER A 371 24.85 -28.96 11.54
C SER A 371 23.53 -28.51 10.90
N THR A 372 22.66 -27.89 11.70
CA THR A 372 21.39 -27.33 11.24
C THR A 372 21.39 -25.81 11.35
N TYR A 373 21.18 -25.11 10.23
CA TYR A 373 21.16 -23.64 10.16
C TYR A 373 19.93 -23.12 9.43
N GLY A 374 19.62 -21.84 9.61
CA GLY A 374 18.81 -21.10 8.64
C GLY A 374 19.55 -21.07 7.30
N HIS A 375 18.82 -21.27 6.20
CA HIS A 375 19.38 -21.34 4.86
C HIS A 375 18.44 -20.68 3.86
N VAL A 376 19.01 -19.85 2.99
CA VAL A 376 18.32 -19.21 1.88
C VAL A 376 18.94 -19.71 0.57
N TRP A 377 18.10 -20.13 -0.37
CA TRP A 377 18.53 -20.47 -1.72
C TRP A 377 17.58 -19.88 -2.74
N SER A 378 17.97 -19.92 -4.01
CA SER A 378 17.15 -19.42 -5.11
C SER A 378 16.39 -20.56 -5.81
N GLN A 379 15.26 -20.23 -6.41
CA GLN A 379 14.61 -21.04 -7.43
C GLN A 379 14.42 -20.19 -8.69
N VAL A 380 14.58 -20.80 -9.86
CA VAL A 380 14.32 -20.18 -11.18
C VAL A 380 13.22 -20.95 -11.89
N LEU A 381 12.25 -20.24 -12.47
CA LEU A 381 11.14 -20.85 -13.20
C LEU A 381 11.60 -21.24 -14.61
N ILE A 382 11.44 -22.51 -14.95
CA ILE A 382 11.71 -23.07 -16.29
C ILE A 382 10.49 -23.87 -16.72
N GLY A 383 9.83 -23.43 -17.80
CA GLY A 383 8.50 -23.94 -18.14
C GLY A 383 7.51 -23.74 -16.98
N ASP A 384 6.95 -24.84 -16.45
CA ASP A 384 5.99 -24.83 -15.35
C ASP A 384 6.60 -25.19 -13.98
N THR A 385 7.93 -25.25 -13.88
CA THR A 385 8.62 -25.78 -12.69
C THR A 385 9.63 -24.77 -12.14
N TRP A 386 9.50 -24.45 -10.86
CA TRP A 386 10.52 -23.74 -10.09
C TRP A 386 11.67 -24.69 -9.75
N ILE A 387 12.80 -24.53 -10.44
CA ILE A 387 13.98 -25.37 -10.31
C ILE A 387 14.90 -24.80 -9.24
N ALA A 388 15.34 -25.65 -8.30
CA ALA A 388 16.27 -25.28 -7.24
C ALA A 388 17.63 -24.82 -7.78
N SER A 389 18.10 -23.68 -7.29
CA SER A 389 19.37 -23.05 -7.62
C SER A 389 20.08 -22.68 -6.31
N ASP A 390 20.76 -23.66 -5.73
CA ASP A 390 21.56 -23.50 -4.52
C ASP A 390 23.05 -23.51 -4.87
N THR A 391 23.67 -22.33 -4.90
CA THR A 391 25.02 -22.10 -5.43
C THR A 391 26.13 -22.23 -4.39
N ILE A 392 25.80 -22.49 -3.11
CA ILE A 392 26.78 -22.42 -2.00
C ILE A 392 27.79 -23.58 -1.98
N SER A 393 27.66 -24.55 -2.90
CA SER A 393 28.51 -25.74 -2.93
C SER A 393 28.77 -26.22 -4.35
N TYR A 394 30.03 -26.53 -4.65
CA TYR A 394 30.45 -27.21 -5.89
C TYR A 394 29.81 -28.59 -6.10
N SER A 395 29.27 -29.21 -5.04
CA SER A 395 28.53 -30.49 -5.16
C SER A 395 27.14 -30.31 -5.78
N ASN A 396 26.60 -29.09 -5.77
CA ASN A 396 25.29 -28.80 -6.29
C ASN A 396 25.31 -28.57 -7.81
N SER A 397 24.19 -28.90 -8.44
CA SER A 397 23.89 -28.55 -9.82
C SER A 397 22.48 -27.98 -9.91
N LEU A 398 22.18 -27.21 -10.96
CA LEU A 398 20.84 -26.67 -11.15
C LEU A 398 19.79 -27.79 -11.11
N GLY A 399 18.83 -27.68 -10.20
CA GLY A 399 17.76 -28.64 -9.93
C GLY A 399 18.13 -29.82 -9.06
N LYS A 400 19.38 -29.92 -8.58
CA LYS A 400 19.86 -31.02 -7.74
C LYS A 400 20.83 -30.51 -6.67
N VAL A 401 20.35 -30.50 -5.44
CA VAL A 401 21.07 -30.07 -4.25
C VAL A 401 21.47 -31.29 -3.42
N THR A 402 22.74 -31.39 -3.07
CA THR A 402 23.32 -32.58 -2.42
C THR A 402 24.12 -32.28 -1.16
N ASN A 403 24.41 -31.02 -0.86
CA ASN A 403 25.20 -30.61 0.31
C ASN A 403 24.41 -30.58 1.63
N TRP A 404 23.10 -30.81 1.60
CA TRP A 404 22.23 -30.90 2.77
C TRP A 404 21.03 -31.84 2.54
N ASN A 405 20.39 -32.28 3.63
CA ASN A 405 19.25 -33.19 3.59
C ASN A 405 17.96 -32.48 3.13
N ASN A 406 17.57 -32.74 1.88
CA ASN A 406 16.42 -32.11 1.23
C ASN A 406 15.07 -32.82 1.47
N TYR A 407 15.05 -33.96 2.17
CA TYR A 407 13.83 -34.71 2.43
C TYR A 407 13.04 -34.23 3.66
N ASN A 408 13.73 -33.62 4.64
CA ASN A 408 13.12 -33.24 5.92
C ASN A 408 13.68 -31.93 6.49
N TYR A 409 13.58 -30.85 5.70
CA TYR A 409 13.89 -29.49 6.16
C TYR A 409 12.62 -28.74 6.57
N LYS A 410 12.73 -27.78 7.49
CA LYS A 410 11.61 -26.89 7.82
C LYS A 410 11.55 -25.79 6.77
N LEU A 411 10.45 -25.70 6.02
CA LEU A 411 10.22 -24.60 5.09
C LEU A 411 9.64 -23.41 5.85
N PHE A 412 10.16 -22.22 5.60
CA PHE A 412 9.58 -20.97 6.09
C PHE A 412 8.81 -20.22 5.01
N GLY A 413 9.14 -20.40 3.73
CA GLY A 413 8.32 -19.91 2.64
C GLY A 413 9.07 -19.69 1.33
N TYR A 414 8.34 -19.13 0.37
CA TYR A 414 8.84 -18.68 -0.93
C TYR A 414 8.59 -17.19 -1.06
N PHE A 415 9.58 -16.43 -1.49
CA PHE A 415 9.50 -14.97 -1.47
C PHE A 415 9.95 -14.34 -2.80
N PRO A 416 9.25 -13.30 -3.30
CA PRO A 416 9.74 -12.48 -4.41
C PRO A 416 10.87 -11.54 -3.96
N TYR A 417 10.97 -11.21 -2.68
CA TYR A 417 12.07 -10.44 -2.10
C TYR A 417 12.28 -10.82 -0.63
N ILE A 418 13.49 -10.55 -0.11
CA ILE A 418 13.84 -10.64 1.31
C ILE A 418 14.62 -9.38 1.68
N VAL A 419 14.57 -8.99 2.96
CA VAL A 419 15.19 -7.77 3.49
C VAL A 419 16.21 -8.04 4.60
N PHE A 420 16.22 -9.28 5.09
CA PHE A 420 17.17 -9.78 6.08
C PHE A 420 18.30 -10.49 5.37
#